data_AF-A0A919SS97-F1
#
_entry.id   AF-A0A919SS97-F1
#
_cell.length_a   1.000
_cell.length_b   1.000
_cell.length_c   1.000
_cell.angle_alpha   90.00
_cell.angle_beta   90.00
_cell.angle_gamma   90.00
#
_symmetry.space_group_name_H-M   'P 1'
#
loop_
_entity.id
_entity.type
_entity.pdbx_description
1 polymer ?
#
loop_
_entity_poly.entity_id
_entity_poly.type
_entity_poly.pdbx_seq_one_letter_code
_entity_poly.pdbx_strand_id
1 'polypeptide(L)'
;MSSMIMQGLRHTVTGDWHTRLSGNTSPRRNHWQTKVTYFRAADELLAALPATPLSWKSIVAAARPYGCRSTFYEVAGSHARHRMVDDLIADGRPDSVQLAWCYLRTDPVEQLLDETKVWSYWPYRQQLLARLQSPSPSQSPSRSLSQSQSQSRSLSMSPSLSLSLSPSLTPEQMAAALTESVLAWARQNEALAASVNHSPPACAVEDLTVIHQGRLAAVRAGAQLCDVLSSAMVAN
;
A
#
# COMPACT_ATOMS: atom_id res chain seq x y z
N MET A 1 -2.13 -8.15 21.07
CA MET A 1 -1.76 -6.87 20.44
C MET A 1 -1.76 -6.96 18.91
N SER A 2 -1.09 -7.93 18.28
CA SER A 2 -1.13 -8.09 16.81
C SER A 2 -2.52 -8.27 16.22
N SER A 3 -3.47 -8.91 16.93
CA SER A 3 -4.85 -9.06 16.46
C SER A 3 -5.56 -7.72 16.21
N MET A 4 -5.39 -6.73 17.10
CA MET A 4 -5.97 -5.38 16.94
C MET A 4 -5.31 -4.60 15.79
N ILE A 5 -3.98 -4.68 15.65
CA ILE A 5 -3.27 -4.05 14.52
C ILE A 5 -3.75 -4.66 13.21
N MET A 6 -3.85 -6.00 13.13
CA MET A 6 -4.33 -6.67 11.93
C MET A 6 -5.78 -6.33 11.59
N GLN A 7 -6.65 -6.13 12.59
CA GLN A 7 -8.01 -5.65 12.36
C GLN A 7 -8.00 -4.20 11.84
N GLY A 8 -7.16 -3.33 12.39
CA GLY A 8 -6.98 -1.96 11.89
C GLY A 8 -6.50 -1.94 10.43
N LEU A 9 -5.51 -2.78 10.09
CA LEU A 9 -4.97 -2.89 8.73
C LEU A 9 -6.00 -3.42 7.71
N ARG A 10 -7.01 -4.16 8.17
CA ARG A 10 -8.11 -4.62 7.30
C ARG A 10 -9.16 -3.54 7.04
N HIS A 11 -9.24 -2.53 7.90
CA HIS A 11 -10.28 -1.49 7.89
C HIS A 11 -9.66 -0.10 7.93
N THR A 12 -8.88 0.20 6.89
CA THR A 12 -8.32 1.53 6.63
C THR A 12 -9.24 2.30 5.69
N VAL A 13 -9.26 3.63 5.79
CA VAL A 13 -10.08 4.50 4.94
C VAL A 13 -9.67 4.35 3.48
N THR A 14 -8.36 4.36 3.21
CA THR A 14 -7.84 4.13 1.86
C THR A 14 -8.14 2.72 1.36
N GLY A 15 -8.20 1.73 2.25
CA GLY A 15 -8.56 0.36 1.91
C GLY A 15 -10.04 0.20 1.55
N ASP A 16 -10.92 0.88 2.26
CA ASP A 16 -12.35 0.93 1.95
C ASP A 16 -12.61 1.69 0.65
N TRP A 17 -11.89 2.79 0.41
CA TRP A 17 -11.90 3.53 -0.86
C TRP A 17 -11.48 2.64 -2.02
N HIS A 18 -10.36 1.91 -1.88
CA HIS A 18 -9.89 1.00 -2.92
C HIS A 18 -10.87 -0.15 -3.15
N THR A 19 -11.49 -0.69 -2.09
CA THR A 19 -12.49 -1.76 -2.23
C THR A 19 -13.70 -1.30 -3.06
N ARG A 20 -14.14 -0.05 -2.88
CA ARG A 20 -15.18 0.56 -3.72
C ARG A 20 -14.72 0.78 -5.16
N LEU A 21 -13.45 1.16 -5.37
CA LEU A 21 -12.84 1.30 -6.69
C LEU A 21 -12.82 -0.03 -7.45
N SER A 22 -12.31 -1.11 -6.84
CA SER A 22 -12.11 -2.41 -7.50
C SER A 22 -13.36 -3.29 -7.54
N GLY A 23 -14.27 -3.17 -6.58
CA GLY A 23 -15.45 -4.03 -6.43
C GLY A 23 -16.68 -3.56 -7.20
N ASN A 24 -16.63 -2.39 -7.85
CA ASN A 24 -17.80 -1.81 -8.49
C ASN A 24 -18.05 -2.39 -9.88
N THR A 25 -19.04 -3.29 -9.98
CA THR A 25 -19.53 -3.87 -11.23
C THR A 25 -20.74 -3.13 -11.81
N SER A 26 -21.20 -2.05 -11.16
CA SER A 26 -22.43 -1.37 -11.55
C SER A 26 -22.22 -0.53 -12.81
N PRO A 27 -22.95 -0.79 -13.91
CA PRO A 27 -22.86 0.03 -15.13
C PRO A 27 -23.35 1.48 -14.90
N ARG A 28 -24.09 1.74 -13.82
CA ARG A 28 -24.56 3.08 -13.43
C ARG A 28 -23.52 3.91 -12.69
N ARG A 29 -22.45 3.30 -12.19
CA ARG A 29 -21.35 3.98 -11.46
C ARG A 29 -20.06 3.90 -12.26
N ASN A 30 -20.13 4.34 -13.52
CA ASN A 30 -19.03 4.33 -14.49
C ASN A 30 -17.79 5.12 -14.02
N HIS A 31 -17.95 6.10 -13.11
CA HIS A 31 -16.86 6.96 -12.65
C HIS A 31 -15.67 6.20 -12.05
N TRP A 32 -15.88 5.12 -11.30
CA TRP A 32 -14.79 4.31 -10.75
C TRP A 32 -14.01 3.57 -11.83
N GLN A 33 -14.70 2.99 -12.81
CA GLN A 33 -14.04 2.34 -13.94
C GLN A 33 -13.28 3.36 -14.78
N THR A 34 -13.87 4.54 -15.00
CA THR A 34 -13.19 5.66 -15.64
C THR A 34 -11.92 6.04 -14.87
N LYS A 35 -11.96 6.18 -13.53
CA LYS A 35 -10.76 6.44 -12.72
C LYS A 35 -9.64 5.43 -13.02
N VAL A 36 -9.95 4.13 -13.01
CA VAL A 36 -8.98 3.06 -13.31
C VAL A 36 -8.37 3.21 -14.71
N THR A 37 -9.17 3.59 -15.72
CA THR A 37 -8.64 3.88 -17.07
C THR A 37 -7.59 5.00 -17.05
N TYR A 38 -7.83 6.07 -16.28
CA TYR A 38 -6.87 7.17 -16.17
C TYR A 38 -5.64 6.81 -15.31
N PHE A 39 -5.80 6.01 -14.25
CA PHE A 39 -4.67 5.48 -13.48
C PHE A 39 -3.74 4.65 -14.35
N ARG A 40 -4.31 3.72 -15.13
CA ARG A 40 -3.56 2.89 -16.07
C ARG A 40 -2.84 3.73 -17.12
N ALA A 41 -3.52 4.72 -17.70
CA ALA A 41 -2.91 5.60 -18.70
C ALA A 41 -1.73 6.40 -18.14
N ALA A 42 -1.84 6.90 -16.90
CA ALA A 42 -0.74 7.61 -16.25
C ALA A 42 0.45 6.69 -15.94
N ASP A 43 0.19 5.49 -15.42
CA ASP A 43 1.19 4.48 -15.11
C ASP A 43 1.95 4.00 -16.37
N GLU A 44 1.22 3.66 -17.44
CA GLU A 44 1.80 3.25 -18.72
C GLU A 44 2.64 4.37 -19.37
N LEU A 45 2.18 5.63 -19.29
CA LEU A 45 2.95 6.77 -19.81
C LEU A 45 4.24 7.01 -19.02
N LEU A 46 4.21 6.88 -17.70
CA LEU A 46 5.40 7.02 -16.86
C LEU A 46 6.40 5.89 -17.12
N ALA A 47 5.92 4.67 -17.32
CA ALA A 47 6.77 3.54 -17.69
C ALA A 47 7.40 3.74 -19.08
N ALA A 48 6.64 4.29 -20.05
CA ALA A 48 7.13 4.51 -21.40
C ALA A 48 8.06 5.73 -21.53
N LEU A 49 7.82 6.79 -20.75
CA LEU A 49 8.49 8.09 -20.86
C LEU A 49 8.88 8.65 -19.48
N PRO A 50 9.77 7.98 -18.73
CA PRO A 50 10.03 8.25 -17.30
C PRO A 50 10.59 9.66 -17.03
N ALA A 51 11.30 10.27 -17.98
CA ALA A 51 11.87 11.60 -17.84
C ALA A 51 10.92 12.74 -18.29
N THR A 52 9.73 12.41 -18.80
CA THR A 52 8.81 13.42 -19.34
C THR A 52 7.75 13.78 -18.30
N PRO A 53 7.62 15.07 -17.91
CA PRO A 53 6.53 15.50 -17.06
C PRO A 53 5.18 15.16 -17.68
N LEU A 54 4.32 14.49 -16.92
CA LEU A 54 2.96 14.22 -17.36
C LEU A 54 2.14 15.51 -17.43
N SER A 55 1.26 15.58 -18.41
CA SER A 55 0.24 16.60 -18.51
C SER A 55 -1.14 15.96 -18.62
N TRP A 56 -2.19 16.68 -18.27
CA TRP A 56 -3.55 16.19 -18.51
C TRP A 56 -3.79 15.85 -19.99
N LYS A 57 -3.14 16.55 -20.93
CA LYS A 57 -3.26 16.31 -22.38
C LYS A 57 -2.67 14.95 -22.77
N SER A 58 -1.46 14.64 -22.28
CA SER A 58 -0.80 13.37 -22.59
C SER A 58 -1.59 12.20 -21.99
N ILE A 59 -2.07 12.34 -20.75
CA ILE A 59 -2.88 11.30 -20.09
C ILE A 59 -4.20 11.07 -20.83
N VAL A 60 -4.93 12.12 -21.19
CA VAL A 60 -6.18 12.02 -21.97
C VAL A 60 -5.94 11.34 -23.33
N ALA A 61 -4.83 11.66 -24.00
CA ALA A 61 -4.45 11.05 -25.27
C ALA A 61 -4.09 9.56 -25.13
N ALA A 62 -3.57 9.14 -23.99
CA ALA A 62 -3.23 7.75 -23.69
C ALA A 62 -4.43 6.92 -23.20
N ALA A 63 -5.40 7.53 -22.51
CA ALA A 63 -6.60 6.84 -22.01
C ALA A 63 -7.36 6.11 -23.13
N ARG A 64 -7.85 4.89 -22.84
CA ARG A 64 -8.60 4.03 -23.78
C ARG A 64 -9.94 3.55 -23.19
N PRO A 65 -11.08 3.67 -23.91
CA PRO A 65 -11.24 4.43 -25.17
C PRO A 65 -10.88 5.91 -24.96
N TYR A 66 -10.52 6.61 -26.05
CA TYR A 66 -9.97 7.97 -26.00
C TYR A 66 -10.72 8.84 -24.97
N GLY A 67 -9.97 9.39 -24.03
CA GLY A 67 -10.51 10.29 -23.02
C GLY A 67 -10.85 11.66 -23.62
N CYS A 68 -11.45 12.51 -22.80
CA CYS A 68 -11.58 13.93 -23.11
C CYS A 68 -11.26 14.77 -21.88
N ARG A 69 -11.03 16.07 -22.09
CA ARG A 69 -10.67 17.01 -21.02
C ARG A 69 -11.69 17.02 -19.89
N SER A 70 -13.00 17.11 -20.18
CA SER A 70 -14.02 17.18 -19.13
C SER A 70 -14.01 15.93 -18.26
N THR A 71 -13.94 14.75 -18.86
CA THR A 71 -13.86 13.47 -18.12
C THR A 71 -12.61 13.38 -17.24
N PHE A 72 -11.46 13.89 -17.70
CA PHE A 72 -10.26 13.96 -16.86
C PHE A 72 -10.51 14.78 -15.58
N TYR A 73 -11.11 15.97 -15.69
CA TYR A 73 -11.40 16.81 -14.53
C TYR A 73 -12.52 16.25 -13.64
N GLU A 74 -13.45 15.46 -14.17
CA GLU A 74 -14.43 14.71 -13.37
C GLU A 74 -13.80 13.61 -12.50
N VAL A 75 -12.63 13.11 -12.91
CA VAL A 75 -11.89 12.02 -12.25
C VAL A 75 -10.82 12.55 -11.28
N ALA A 76 -10.11 13.61 -11.65
CA ALA A 76 -8.93 14.07 -10.93
C ALA A 76 -8.99 15.54 -10.45
N GLY A 77 -9.99 16.30 -10.89
CA GLY A 77 -10.15 17.70 -10.50
C GLY A 77 -10.52 17.89 -9.02
N SER A 78 -10.52 19.14 -8.56
CA SER A 78 -10.86 19.55 -7.18
C SER A 78 -12.28 19.14 -6.74
N HIS A 79 -13.18 18.92 -7.70
CA HIS A 79 -14.55 18.46 -7.48
C HIS A 79 -14.81 17.08 -8.08
N ALA A 80 -13.74 16.31 -8.32
CA ALA A 80 -13.88 14.96 -8.83
C ALA A 80 -14.75 14.10 -7.92
N ARG A 81 -15.50 13.17 -8.51
CA ARG A 81 -16.30 12.25 -7.72
C ARG A 81 -15.39 11.23 -7.06
N HIS A 82 -15.67 10.91 -5.80
CA HIS A 82 -14.99 9.85 -5.05
C HIS A 82 -13.47 10.05 -4.94
N ARG A 83 -13.05 11.27 -4.59
CA ARG A 83 -11.64 11.52 -4.28
C ARG A 83 -11.28 10.80 -2.99
N MET A 84 -10.12 10.17 -2.97
CA MET A 84 -9.61 9.51 -1.77
C MET A 84 -9.53 10.48 -0.58
N VAL A 85 -9.11 11.73 -0.83
CA VAL A 85 -8.99 12.76 0.20
C VAL A 85 -10.33 13.15 0.81
N ASP A 86 -11.45 13.07 0.06
CA ASP A 86 -12.77 13.40 0.60
C ASP A 86 -13.23 12.32 1.59
N ASP A 87 -12.92 11.04 1.31
CA ASP A 87 -13.20 9.93 2.23
C ASP A 87 -12.35 10.05 3.52
N LEU A 88 -11.09 10.48 3.40
CA LEU A 88 -10.21 10.75 4.54
C LEU A 88 -10.70 11.92 5.41
N ILE A 89 -11.18 12.99 4.78
CA ILE A 89 -11.77 14.14 5.49
C ILE A 89 -13.07 13.71 6.18
N ALA A 90 -13.93 12.95 5.51
CA ALA A 90 -15.21 12.50 6.03
C ALA A 90 -15.06 11.53 7.21
N ASP A 91 -14.01 10.71 7.25
CA ASP A 91 -13.68 9.85 8.40
C ASP A 91 -13.40 10.65 9.68
N GLY A 92 -12.83 11.86 9.55
CA GLY A 92 -12.74 12.85 10.64
C GLY A 92 -11.77 12.51 11.78
N ARG A 93 -11.16 11.31 11.81
CA ARG A 93 -10.13 10.98 12.80
C ARG A 93 -8.88 11.86 12.57
N PRO A 94 -8.16 12.29 13.63
CA PRO A 94 -7.00 13.16 13.48
C PRO A 94 -5.95 12.65 12.49
N ASP A 95 -5.65 11.34 12.50
CA ASP A 95 -4.68 10.75 11.57
C ASP A 95 -5.18 10.77 10.12
N SER A 96 -6.47 10.51 9.89
CA SER A 96 -7.09 10.57 8.56
C SER A 96 -7.09 11.99 8.00
N VAL A 97 -7.40 12.99 8.82
CA VAL A 97 -7.37 14.41 8.42
C VAL A 97 -5.95 14.87 8.11
N GLN A 98 -4.96 14.48 8.93
CA GLN A 98 -3.55 14.75 8.65
C GLN A 98 -3.10 14.09 7.35
N LEU A 99 -3.52 12.84 7.11
CA LEU A 99 -3.25 12.14 5.86
C LEU A 99 -3.89 12.88 4.68
N ALA A 100 -5.15 13.31 4.80
CA ALA A 100 -5.80 14.11 3.77
C ALA A 100 -5.01 15.38 3.43
N TRP A 101 -4.47 16.09 4.42
CA TRP A 101 -3.63 17.26 4.17
C TRP A 101 -2.32 16.94 3.44
N CYS A 102 -1.72 15.77 3.67
CA CYS A 102 -0.51 15.35 2.95
C CYS A 102 -0.78 15.07 1.46
N TYR A 103 -2.00 14.64 1.12
CA TYR A 103 -2.38 14.16 -0.22
C TYR A 103 -3.39 15.07 -0.94
N LEU A 104 -3.76 16.20 -0.35
CA LEU A 104 -4.61 17.19 -0.99
C LEU A 104 -3.78 18.00 -1.99
N ARG A 105 -4.04 17.81 -3.28
CA ARG A 105 -3.36 18.54 -4.36
C ARG A 105 -4.27 19.58 -4.99
N THR A 106 -3.68 20.70 -5.38
CA THR A 106 -4.33 21.70 -6.23
C THR A 106 -4.23 21.33 -7.71
N ASP A 107 -3.15 20.63 -8.09
CA ASP A 107 -2.95 20.13 -9.46
C ASP A 107 -3.68 18.79 -9.65
N PRO A 108 -4.60 18.68 -10.64
CA PRO A 108 -5.30 17.43 -10.92
C PRO A 108 -4.40 16.28 -11.38
N VAL A 109 -3.30 16.54 -12.08
CA VAL A 109 -2.34 15.50 -12.48
C VAL A 109 -1.66 14.93 -11.24
N GLU A 110 -1.21 15.78 -10.32
CA GLU A 110 -0.64 15.31 -9.04
C GLU A 110 -1.67 14.53 -8.22
N GLN A 111 -2.93 15.00 -8.16
CA GLN A 111 -4.00 14.30 -7.47
C GLN A 111 -4.24 12.91 -8.06
N LEU A 112 -4.26 12.80 -9.40
CA LEU A 112 -4.40 11.52 -10.10
C LEU A 112 -3.22 10.60 -9.78
N LEU A 113 -1.99 11.12 -9.76
CA LEU A 113 -0.79 10.34 -9.50
C LEU A 113 -0.76 9.78 -8.08
N ASP A 114 -1.14 10.57 -7.08
CA ASP A 114 -1.25 10.09 -5.70
C ASP A 114 -2.31 8.97 -5.55
N GLU A 115 -3.46 9.06 -6.24
CA GLU A 115 -4.44 7.97 -6.28
C GLU A 115 -3.93 6.75 -7.09
N THR A 116 -3.17 6.98 -8.17
CA THR A 116 -2.55 5.93 -9.00
C THR A 116 -1.52 5.12 -8.21
N LYS A 117 -0.75 5.77 -7.32
CA LYS A 117 0.16 5.09 -6.39
C LYS A 117 -0.56 4.14 -5.46
N VAL A 118 -1.72 4.54 -4.92
CA VAL A 118 -2.55 3.65 -4.08
C VAL A 118 -3.06 2.46 -4.88
N TRP A 119 -3.55 2.70 -6.10
CA TRP A 119 -4.05 1.65 -6.99
C TRP A 119 -2.95 0.65 -7.40
N SER A 120 -1.78 1.13 -7.84
CA SER A 120 -0.66 0.28 -8.28
C SER A 120 0.04 -0.46 -7.13
N TYR A 121 0.07 0.14 -5.93
CA TYR A 121 0.65 -0.50 -4.73
C TYR A 121 -0.26 -1.60 -4.15
N TRP A 122 -1.56 -1.61 -4.48
CA TRP A 122 -2.52 -2.50 -3.84
C TRP A 122 -2.16 -3.99 -3.83
N PRO A 123 -1.65 -4.60 -4.93
CA PRO A 123 -1.22 -6.00 -4.91
C PRO A 123 -0.09 -6.28 -3.90
N TYR A 124 0.85 -5.36 -3.74
CA TYR A 124 1.95 -5.45 -2.76
C TYR A 124 1.41 -5.39 -1.34
N ARG A 125 0.46 -4.47 -1.09
CA ARG A 125 -0.25 -4.40 0.19
C ARG A 125 -0.96 -5.70 0.52
N GLN A 126 -1.67 -6.31 -0.44
CA GLN A 126 -2.35 -7.59 -0.22
C GLN A 126 -1.37 -8.71 0.13
N GLN A 127 -0.23 -8.80 -0.58
CA GLN A 127 0.82 -9.77 -0.27
C GLN A 127 1.45 -9.53 1.10
N LEU A 128 1.70 -8.27 1.48
CA LEU A 128 2.15 -7.90 2.82
C LEU A 128 1.16 -8.37 3.87
N LEU A 129 -0.13 -8.02 3.75
CA LEU A 129 -1.15 -8.40 4.73
C LEU A 129 -1.30 -9.93 4.86
N ALA A 130 -1.15 -10.68 3.76
CA ALA A 130 -1.13 -12.13 3.81
C ALA A 130 0.10 -12.65 4.59
N ARG A 131 1.30 -12.10 4.34
CA ARG A 131 2.53 -12.45 5.08
C ARG A 131 2.44 -12.12 6.57
N LEU A 132 1.80 -11.01 6.94
CA LEU A 132 1.62 -10.64 8.34
C LEU A 132 0.61 -11.55 9.07
N GLN A 133 -0.29 -12.22 8.34
CA GLN A 133 -1.26 -13.18 8.88
C GLN A 133 -0.70 -14.60 9.00
N SER A 134 0.22 -14.98 8.12
CA SER A 134 0.87 -16.28 8.14
C SER A 134 2.15 -16.21 8.99
N PRO A 135 2.19 -16.77 10.21
CA PRO A 135 3.47 -16.95 10.89
C PRO A 135 4.36 -17.84 10.00
N SER A 136 5.51 -17.29 9.58
CA SER A 136 6.46 -18.00 8.72
C SER A 136 6.78 -19.38 9.31
N PRO A 137 6.69 -20.48 8.53
CA PRO A 137 7.23 -21.73 8.99
C PRO A 137 8.76 -21.61 9.06
N SER A 138 9.29 -21.87 10.25
CA SER A 138 10.68 -22.26 10.55
C SER A 138 11.79 -21.20 10.48
N GLN A 139 12.14 -20.66 11.66
CA GLN A 139 13.49 -20.93 12.17
C GLN A 139 13.52 -22.43 12.55
N SER A 140 14.01 -23.29 11.66
CA SER A 140 14.30 -24.67 12.05
C SER A 140 15.59 -24.68 12.86
N PRO A 141 15.63 -25.32 14.04
CA PRO A 141 16.86 -25.50 14.76
C PRO A 141 17.79 -26.39 13.94
N SER A 142 19.03 -25.94 13.80
CA SER A 142 20.17 -26.65 13.23
C SER A 142 20.13 -28.14 13.61
N ARG A 143 19.83 -29.02 12.64
CA ARG A 143 20.13 -30.45 12.79
C ARG A 143 21.63 -30.63 12.61
N SER A 144 22.33 -30.51 13.73
CA SER A 144 23.65 -31.09 13.95
C SER A 144 23.64 -32.57 13.54
N LEU A 145 24.63 -32.93 12.73
CA LEU A 145 25.07 -34.29 12.45
C LEU A 145 25.21 -35.09 13.75
N SER A 146 24.68 -36.32 13.80
CA SER A 146 25.44 -37.53 14.17
C SER A 146 24.56 -38.78 14.28
N GLN A 147 25.01 -39.81 13.55
CA GLN A 147 25.21 -41.20 13.97
C GLN A 147 24.01 -42.07 14.37
N SER A 148 23.84 -43.10 13.55
CA SER A 148 23.33 -44.43 13.83
C SER A 148 23.58 -44.92 15.26
N GLN A 149 22.53 -45.36 15.95
CA GLN A 149 22.55 -46.59 16.72
C GLN A 149 21.14 -47.07 17.08
N SER A 150 20.88 -48.33 16.74
CA SER A 150 19.71 -49.11 17.10
C SER A 150 19.68 -49.38 18.62
N GLN A 151 18.52 -49.25 19.27
CA GLN A 151 18.05 -50.21 20.29
C GLN A 151 16.63 -49.91 20.78
N SER A 152 15.88 -51.00 20.96
CA SER A 152 14.50 -51.10 21.44
C SER A 152 14.37 -50.92 22.96
N ARG A 153 13.29 -50.28 23.44
CA ARG A 153 12.42 -50.74 24.56
C ARG A 153 11.35 -49.70 24.96
N SER A 154 10.19 -50.23 25.36
CA SER A 154 9.01 -49.56 25.88
C SER A 154 9.24 -48.72 27.15
N LEU A 155 8.57 -47.56 27.25
CA LEU A 155 7.63 -47.15 28.31
C LEU A 155 7.35 -45.63 28.23
N SER A 156 6.08 -45.28 28.41
CA SER A 156 5.54 -44.06 29.04
C SER A 156 6.40 -42.79 29.01
N MET A 157 5.92 -41.75 28.32
CA MET A 157 5.71 -40.41 28.86
C MET A 157 5.00 -39.58 27.80
N SER A 158 3.82 -39.06 28.14
CA SER A 158 3.14 -38.03 27.36
C SER A 158 4.07 -36.83 27.17
N PRO A 159 4.37 -36.38 25.95
CA PRO A 159 4.89 -35.05 25.77
C PRO A 159 3.70 -34.11 25.89
N SER A 160 3.63 -33.41 27.02
CA SER A 160 2.88 -32.17 27.13
C SER A 160 3.23 -31.32 25.91
N LEU A 161 2.26 -31.18 24.99
CA LEU A 161 2.35 -30.28 23.86
C LEU A 161 2.55 -28.88 24.43
N SER A 162 3.81 -28.45 24.46
CA SER A 162 4.15 -27.05 24.65
C SER A 162 3.42 -26.29 23.55
N LEU A 163 2.40 -25.52 23.94
CA LEU A 163 1.77 -24.51 23.12
C LEU A 163 2.89 -23.57 22.65
N SER A 164 3.48 -23.89 21.51
CA SER A 164 4.32 -22.98 20.75
C SER A 164 3.41 -21.84 20.31
N LEU A 165 3.26 -20.84 21.17
CA LEU A 165 2.80 -19.52 20.80
C LEU A 165 3.72 -19.06 19.66
N SER A 166 3.23 -19.18 18.42
CA SER A 166 3.88 -18.58 17.26
C SER A 166 4.25 -17.14 17.65
N PRO A 167 5.52 -16.70 17.48
CA PRO A 167 5.88 -15.34 17.83
C PRO A 167 5.08 -14.40 16.93
N SER A 168 4.09 -13.74 17.53
CA SER A 168 3.35 -12.66 16.90
C SER A 168 4.34 -11.56 16.53
N LEU A 169 4.37 -11.14 15.27
CA LEU A 169 5.28 -10.08 14.82
C LEU A 169 5.13 -8.81 15.67
N THR A 170 6.26 -8.21 16.04
CA THR A 170 6.28 -6.93 16.76
C THR A 170 5.91 -5.78 15.80
N PRO A 171 5.41 -4.64 16.30
CA PRO A 171 5.14 -3.47 15.46
C PRO A 171 6.34 -3.03 14.62
N GLU A 172 7.55 -3.11 15.15
CA GLU A 172 8.79 -2.79 14.43
C GLU A 172 9.04 -3.75 13.26
N GLN A 173 8.82 -5.05 13.47
CA GLN A 173 8.93 -6.05 12.39
C GLN A 173 7.85 -5.82 11.32
N MET A 174 6.63 -5.45 11.71
CA MET A 174 5.55 -5.12 10.76
C MET A 174 5.89 -3.85 9.96
N ALA A 175 6.44 -2.82 10.61
CA ALA A 175 6.87 -1.58 9.96
C ALA A 175 8.05 -1.82 9.00
N ALA A 176 9.00 -2.67 9.37
CA ALA A 176 10.08 -3.09 8.48
C ALA A 176 9.54 -3.83 7.25
N ALA A 177 8.64 -4.80 7.43
CA ALA A 177 8.01 -5.53 6.33
C ALA A 177 7.18 -4.61 5.41
N LEU A 178 6.50 -3.60 5.97
CA LEU A 178 5.81 -2.56 5.20
C LEU A 178 6.80 -1.73 4.37
N THR A 179 7.90 -1.31 4.98
CA THR A 179 8.96 -0.54 4.30
C THR A 179 9.56 -1.33 3.14
N GLU A 180 9.87 -2.62 3.35
CA GLU A 180 10.33 -3.52 2.29
C GLU A 180 9.31 -3.67 1.16
N SER A 181 8.02 -3.77 1.50
CA SER A 181 6.93 -3.85 0.53
C SER A 181 6.83 -2.59 -0.34
N VAL A 182 6.94 -1.41 0.28
CA VAL A 182 6.96 -0.11 -0.42
C VAL A 182 8.16 -0.01 -1.35
N LEU A 183 9.35 -0.41 -0.89
CA LEU A 183 10.56 -0.43 -1.72
C LEU A 183 10.46 -1.43 -2.89
N ALA A 184 9.87 -2.60 -2.67
CA ALA A 184 9.65 -3.59 -3.72
C ALA A 184 8.71 -3.06 -4.82
N TRP A 185 7.65 -2.34 -4.43
CA TRP A 185 6.78 -1.64 -5.37
C TRP A 185 7.52 -0.54 -6.12
N ALA A 186 8.27 0.30 -5.40
CA ALA A 186 8.97 1.44 -5.99
C ALA A 186 9.97 1.02 -7.06
N ARG A 187 10.73 -0.06 -6.83
CA ARG A 187 11.68 -0.61 -7.83
C ARG A 187 11.01 -1.10 -9.11
N GLN A 188 9.74 -1.52 -9.04
CA GLN A 188 8.99 -1.96 -10.22
C GLN A 188 8.22 -0.81 -10.89
N ASN A 189 8.09 0.33 -10.20
CA ASN A 189 7.29 1.47 -10.63
C ASN A 189 8.08 2.78 -10.45
N GLU A 190 9.36 2.79 -10.83
CA GLU A 190 10.31 3.85 -10.45
C GLU A 190 9.79 5.25 -10.80
N ALA A 191 9.37 5.47 -12.05
CA ALA A 191 8.87 6.78 -12.49
C ALA A 191 7.60 7.22 -11.72
N LEU A 192 6.71 6.27 -11.40
CA LEU A 192 5.53 6.56 -10.58
C LEU A 192 5.92 6.83 -9.12
N ALA A 193 6.86 6.09 -8.56
CA ALA A 193 7.36 6.30 -7.21
C ALA A 193 8.04 7.68 -7.08
N ALA A 194 8.87 8.08 -8.05
CA ALA A 194 9.53 9.39 -8.08
C ALA A 194 8.56 10.56 -8.30
N SER A 195 7.43 10.32 -8.96
CA SER A 195 6.43 11.37 -9.21
C SER A 195 5.96 12.04 -7.91
N VAL A 196 5.52 13.30 -7.99
CA VAL A 196 5.01 14.04 -6.82
C VAL A 196 6.01 14.00 -5.64
N ASN A 197 7.29 14.29 -5.92
CA ASN A 197 8.37 14.38 -4.94
C ASN A 197 8.53 13.14 -4.05
N HIS A 198 8.51 11.93 -4.62
CA HIS A 198 8.65 10.68 -3.87
C HIS A 198 7.58 10.45 -2.78
N SER A 199 6.43 11.15 -2.85
CA SER A 199 5.31 10.90 -1.96
C SER A 199 4.92 9.41 -2.00
N PRO A 200 4.87 8.70 -0.86
CA PRO A 200 4.54 7.27 -0.83
C PRO A 200 3.07 7.03 -1.20
N PRO A 201 2.63 5.77 -1.43
CA PRO A 201 1.20 5.47 -1.51
C PRO A 201 0.49 5.80 -0.18
N ALA A 202 -0.61 6.55 -0.22
CA ALA A 202 -1.32 6.99 1.01
C ALA A 202 -1.76 5.82 1.91
N CYS A 203 -2.14 4.68 1.32
CA CYS A 203 -2.47 3.49 2.08
C CYS A 203 -1.28 2.89 2.85
N ALA A 204 -0.04 3.04 2.36
CA ALA A 204 1.15 2.63 3.11
C ALA A 204 1.41 3.56 4.29
N VAL A 205 1.16 4.87 4.13
CA VAL A 205 1.24 5.83 5.25
C VAL A 205 0.20 5.49 6.31
N GLU A 206 -1.05 5.23 5.90
CA GLU A 206 -2.12 4.82 6.82
C GLU A 206 -1.82 3.49 7.52
N ASP A 207 -1.28 2.51 6.79
CA ASP A 207 -0.87 1.23 7.39
C ASP A 207 0.22 1.45 8.45
N LEU A 208 1.17 2.35 8.21
CA LEU A 208 2.24 2.66 9.17
C LEU A 208 1.69 3.34 10.43
N THR A 209 0.75 4.29 10.30
CA THR A 209 0.10 4.90 11.48
C THR A 209 -0.68 3.87 12.31
N VAL A 210 -1.37 2.93 11.64
CA VAL A 210 -2.08 1.81 12.29
C VAL A 210 -1.13 0.86 13.01
N ILE A 211 0.01 0.50 12.39
CA ILE A 211 1.05 -0.34 13.03
C ILE A 211 1.56 0.30 14.32
N HIS A 212 1.75 1.61 14.31
CA HIS A 212 2.13 2.40 15.49
C HIS A 212 0.97 2.72 16.43
N GLN A 213 -0.26 2.27 16.12
CA GLN A 213 -1.46 2.46 16.93
C GLN A 213 -1.74 3.95 17.23
N GLY A 214 -1.56 4.81 16.24
CA GLY A 214 -1.75 6.26 16.37
C GLY A 214 -0.63 7.00 17.14
N ARG A 215 0.43 6.31 17.57
CA ARG A 215 1.61 6.95 18.20
C ARG A 215 2.54 7.62 17.19
N LEU A 216 2.36 7.34 15.91
CA LEU A 216 3.06 7.99 14.81
C LEU A 216 2.04 8.75 13.97
N ALA A 217 2.13 10.08 14.00
CA ALA A 217 1.29 10.98 13.20
C ALA A 217 1.46 10.72 11.70
N ALA A 218 0.38 10.83 10.91
CA ALA A 218 0.38 10.55 9.48
C ALA A 218 1.42 11.39 8.70
N VAL A 219 1.60 12.66 9.07
CA VAL A 219 2.62 13.54 8.47
C VAL A 219 4.03 12.96 8.66
N ARG A 220 4.34 12.44 9.85
CA ARG A 220 5.64 11.85 10.15
C ARG A 220 5.83 10.49 9.47
N ALA A 221 4.79 9.67 9.45
CA ALA A 221 4.79 8.40 8.71
C ALA A 221 5.05 8.64 7.21
N GLY A 222 4.39 9.66 6.62
CA GLY A 222 4.59 10.07 5.24
C GLY A 222 6.02 10.53 4.97
N ALA A 223 6.58 11.38 5.84
CA ALA A 223 7.96 11.84 5.73
C ALA A 223 8.97 10.67 5.80
N GLN A 224 8.80 9.74 6.75
CA GLN A 224 9.69 8.57 6.89
C GLN A 224 9.70 7.70 5.62
N LEU A 225 8.53 7.40 5.06
CA LEU A 225 8.45 6.60 3.84
C LEU A 225 8.95 7.38 2.61
N CYS A 226 8.74 8.70 2.56
CA CYS A 226 9.30 9.56 1.52
C CYS A 226 10.84 9.57 1.54
N ASP A 227 11.45 9.67 2.72
CA ASP A 227 12.90 9.64 2.88
C ASP A 227 13.49 8.29 2.43
N VAL A 228 12.81 7.19 2.76
CA VAL A 228 13.18 5.84 2.32
C VAL A 228 13.13 5.73 0.80
N LEU A 229 12.05 6.19 0.17
CA LEU A 229 11.90 6.17 -1.29
C LEU A 229 12.96 7.02 -1.97
N SER A 230 13.14 8.26 -1.52
CA SER A 230 14.12 9.19 -2.07
C SER A 230 15.55 8.64 -1.97
N SER A 231 15.91 8.06 -0.83
CA SER A 231 17.24 7.48 -0.63
C SER A 231 17.49 6.25 -1.50
N ALA A 232 16.49 5.38 -1.65
CA ALA A 232 16.60 4.18 -2.45
C ALA A 232 16.72 4.48 -3.96
N MET A 233 16.14 5.59 -4.43
CA MET A 233 16.13 5.96 -5.84
C MET A 233 17.37 6.76 -6.28
N VAL A 234 18.09 7.40 -5.35
CA VAL A 234 19.37 8.06 -5.64
C VAL A 234 20.54 7.06 -5.70
N ALA A 235 20.39 5.90 -5.07
CA ALA A 235 21.45 4.89 -4.95
C ALA A 235 21.54 3.92 -6.16
N ASN A 236 20.61 4.00 -7.12
CA ASN A 236 20.57 3.19 -8.34
C ASN A 236 21.03 4.02 -9.55
#